data_AF-A0A7Y8PBC4-F1
#
_entry.id   AF-A0A7Y8PBC4-F1
#
_cell.length_a   1.000
_cell.length_b   1.000
_cell.length_c   1.000
_cell.angle_alpha   90.00
_cell.angle_beta   90.00
_cell.angle_gamma   90.00
#
_symmetry.space_group_name_H-M   'P 1'
#
loop_
_entity.id
_entity.type
_entity.pdbx_description
1 polymer ?
#
loop_
_entity_poly.entity_id
_entity_poly.type
_entity_poly.pdbx_seq_one_letter_code
_entity_poly.pdbx_strand_id
1 'polypeptide(L)'
;MESIDDLNGDLRSIAEVIGRHNALYLVSQCPRYKTEKRAGQGQLFLYVPTLKRLEMNHFLVKTLGYLDAEKLSKEFGGELLVLAQCKQIILKTRDNGIRQMMKYGFGVQELANIFNVTERVVSRVYGTELSNQQMTFKL
;
A
#
# COMPACT_ATOMS: atom_id res chain seq x y z
N MET A 1 -5.53 -0.21 -17.31
CA MET A 1 -5.83 -0.81 -16.00
C MET A 1 -4.57 -1.51 -15.53
N GLU A 2 -4.02 -1.19 -14.37
CA GLU A 2 -2.81 -1.87 -13.87
C GLU A 2 -3.11 -3.38 -13.69
N SER A 3 -2.20 -4.25 -14.12
CA SER A 3 -2.36 -5.71 -13.93
C SER A 3 -2.39 -6.04 -12.43
N ILE A 4 -3.27 -6.97 -12.07
CA ILE A 4 -3.42 -7.52 -10.71
C ILE A 4 -3.02 -9.00 -10.64
N ASP A 5 -2.38 -9.52 -11.69
CA ASP A 5 -2.10 -10.96 -11.84
C ASP A 5 -1.07 -11.48 -10.83
N ASP A 6 -0.27 -10.60 -10.24
CA ASP A 6 0.67 -10.89 -9.16
C ASP A 6 0.03 -10.79 -7.75
N LEU A 7 -1.25 -10.40 -7.65
CA LEU A 7 -2.03 -10.39 -6.42
C LEU A 7 -2.85 -11.68 -6.30
N ASN A 8 -3.04 -12.17 -5.08
CA ASN A 8 -3.77 -13.40 -4.80
C ASN A 8 -4.68 -13.26 -3.58
N GLY A 9 -5.69 -14.14 -3.50
CA GLY A 9 -6.66 -14.18 -2.39
C GLY A 9 -7.40 -12.85 -2.21
N ASP A 10 -7.72 -12.51 -0.96
CA ASP A 10 -8.53 -11.33 -0.63
C ASP A 10 -7.91 -10.02 -1.13
N LEU A 11 -6.58 -9.93 -1.24
CA LEU A 11 -5.93 -8.76 -1.80
C LEU A 11 -6.27 -8.56 -3.29
N ARG A 12 -6.37 -9.64 -4.05
CA ARG A 12 -6.80 -9.57 -5.45
C ARG A 12 -8.24 -9.12 -5.54
N SER A 13 -9.13 -9.72 -4.74
CA SER A 13 -10.55 -9.35 -4.70
C SER A 13 -10.74 -7.87 -4.34
N ILE A 14 -9.99 -7.35 -3.36
CA ILE A 14 -9.99 -5.91 -3.05
C ILE A 14 -9.51 -5.08 -4.25
N ALA A 15 -8.43 -5.49 -4.91
CA ALA A 15 -7.91 -4.77 -6.07
C ALA A 15 -8.86 -4.76 -7.27
N GLU A 16 -9.72 -5.76 -7.42
CA GLU A 16 -10.79 -5.79 -8.43
C GLU A 16 -11.86 -4.72 -8.15
N VAL A 17 -12.12 -4.39 -6.89
CA VAL A 17 -13.15 -3.43 -6.46
C VAL A 17 -12.65 -1.97 -6.45
N ILE A 18 -11.49 -1.72 -5.85
CA ILE A 18 -10.95 -0.35 -5.65
C ILE A 18 -9.71 -0.05 -6.47
N GLY A 19 -9.26 -0.99 -7.30
CA GLY A 19 -8.05 -0.86 -8.08
C GLY A 19 -6.78 -1.23 -7.31
N ARG A 20 -5.74 -1.61 -8.06
CA ARG A 20 -4.45 -2.07 -7.54
C ARG A 20 -3.82 -1.09 -6.55
N HIS A 21 -3.72 0.18 -6.92
CA HIS A 21 -3.02 1.18 -6.12
C HIS A 21 -3.65 1.34 -4.73
N ASN A 22 -4.97 1.50 -4.68
CA ASN A 22 -5.70 1.69 -3.43
C ASN A 22 -5.71 0.42 -2.58
N ALA A 23 -5.74 -0.76 -3.21
CA ALA A 23 -5.60 -2.04 -2.51
C ALA A 23 -4.23 -2.19 -1.83
N LEU A 24 -3.14 -1.92 -2.55
CA LEU A 24 -1.79 -1.98 -1.99
C LEU A 24 -1.56 -0.90 -0.92
N TYR A 25 -2.12 0.30 -1.11
CA TYR A 25 -2.10 1.35 -0.12
C TYR A 25 -2.83 0.92 1.16
N LEU A 26 -4.04 0.36 1.06
CA LEU A 26 -4.80 -0.16 2.20
C LEU A 26 -3.97 -1.16 3.03
N VAL A 27 -3.40 -2.16 2.38
CA VAL A 27 -2.54 -3.17 3.05
C VAL A 27 -1.36 -2.51 3.77
N SER A 28 -0.76 -1.47 3.18
CA SER A 28 0.37 -0.77 3.78
C SER A 28 0.00 -0.03 5.07
N GLN A 29 -1.26 0.36 5.24
CA GLN A 29 -1.76 1.09 6.41
C GLN A 29 -2.32 0.17 7.51
N CYS A 30 -2.60 -1.09 7.22
CA CYS A 30 -3.22 -1.99 8.18
C CYS A 30 -2.26 -2.38 9.33
N PRO A 31 -2.75 -2.37 10.59
CA PRO A 31 -1.97 -2.85 11.72
C PRO A 31 -1.72 -4.35 11.60
N ARG A 32 -0.58 -4.78 12.12
CA ARG A 32 -0.18 -6.19 12.10
C ARG A 32 -0.52 -6.84 13.43
N TYR A 33 -1.31 -7.91 13.39
CA TYR A 33 -1.67 -8.66 14.58
C TYR A 33 -0.64 -9.76 14.83
N LYS A 34 0.03 -9.68 15.99
CA LYS A 34 0.91 -10.74 16.50
C LYS A 34 0.29 -11.33 17.77
N THR A 35 0.08 -12.63 17.77
CA THR A 35 -0.21 -13.37 19.00
C THR A 35 1.10 -13.61 19.76
N GLU A 36 1.10 -13.41 21.08
CA GLU A 36 2.30 -13.44 21.94
C GLU A 36 3.19 -14.68 21.76
N LYS A 37 2.58 -15.83 21.45
CA LYS A 37 3.27 -17.12 21.32
C LYS A 37 3.81 -17.45 19.91
N ARG A 38 3.64 -16.57 18.92
CA ARG A 38 3.96 -16.86 17.52
C ARG A 38 5.18 -16.08 17.06
N ALA A 39 6.28 -16.80 16.80
CA ALA A 39 7.44 -16.25 16.10
C ALA A 39 7.05 -15.89 14.66
N GLY A 40 7.36 -14.67 14.19
CA GLY A 40 7.11 -14.25 12.81
C GLY A 40 6.54 -12.83 12.63
N GLN A 41 6.15 -12.49 11.40
CA GLN A 41 5.75 -11.12 11.01
C GLN A 41 4.29 -10.73 11.36
N GLY A 42 3.51 -11.61 12.00
CA GLY A 42 2.10 -11.38 12.33
C GLY A 42 1.17 -11.58 11.12
N GLN A 43 -0.12 -11.80 11.38
CA GLN A 43 -1.15 -11.85 10.34
C GLN A 43 -1.80 -10.48 10.16
N LEU A 44 -2.32 -10.22 8.97
CA LEU A 44 -2.99 -8.98 8.63
C LEU A 44 -4.45 -9.31 8.34
N PHE A 45 -5.32 -8.88 9.25
CA PHE A 45 -6.75 -9.06 9.15
C PHE A 45 -7.41 -7.71 8.95
N LEU A 46 -8.41 -7.66 8.07
CA LEU A 46 -9.20 -6.48 7.82
C LEU A 46 -10.68 -6.84 7.94
N TYR A 47 -11.30 -6.36 9.01
CA TYR A 47 -12.76 -6.40 9.09
C TYR A 47 -13.35 -5.30 8.22
N VAL A 48 -14.27 -5.66 7.33
CA VAL A 48 -15.00 -4.70 6.49
C VAL A 48 -16.39 -4.46 7.11
N PRO A 49 -16.73 -3.23 7.51
CA PRO A 49 -18.04 -2.96 8.08
C PRO A 49 -19.12 -3.08 7.00
N THR A 50 -20.30 -3.57 7.37
CA THR A 50 -21.51 -3.42 6.55
C THR A 50 -21.77 -1.93 6.28
N LEU A 51 -22.41 -1.58 5.16
CA LEU A 51 -22.75 -0.18 4.84
C LEU A 51 -23.44 0.59 5.98
N LYS A 52 -24.37 -0.06 6.70
CA LYS A 52 -25.08 0.55 7.84
C LYS A 52 -24.16 0.96 9.01
N ARG A 53 -22.94 0.42 9.05
CA ARG A 53 -21.92 0.62 10.08
C ARG A 53 -20.69 1.38 9.54
N LEU A 54 -20.74 1.86 8.31
CA LEU A 54 -19.64 2.61 7.70
C LEU A 54 -19.69 4.08 8.14
N GLU A 55 -19.02 4.39 9.24
CA GLU A 55 -18.93 5.75 9.78
C GLU A 55 -17.78 6.56 9.14
N MET A 56 -17.91 7.89 9.09
CA MET A 56 -16.88 8.78 8.54
C MET A 56 -15.54 8.72 9.28
N ASN A 57 -15.57 8.37 10.56
CA ASN A 57 -14.38 8.23 11.40
C ASN A 57 -13.68 6.87 11.25
N HIS A 58 -14.27 5.93 10.48
CA HIS A 58 -13.82 4.55 10.35
C HIS A 58 -12.48 4.49 9.61
N PHE A 59 -11.64 3.50 9.95
CA PHE A 59 -10.32 3.30 9.36
C PHE A 59 -10.37 3.30 7.82
N LEU A 60 -11.26 2.51 7.21
CA LEU A 60 -11.40 2.47 5.75
C LEU A 60 -11.69 3.84 5.13
N VAL A 61 -12.57 4.64 5.74
CA VAL A 61 -12.91 5.97 5.22
C VAL A 61 -11.73 6.94 5.38
N LYS A 62 -11.03 6.89 6.51
CA LYS A 62 -9.83 7.72 6.73
C LYS A 62 -8.67 7.35 5.81
N THR A 63 -8.56 6.08 5.43
CA THR A 63 -7.48 5.57 4.57
C THR A 63 -7.81 5.77 3.09
N LEU A 64 -9.00 5.39 2.63
CA LEU A 64 -9.33 5.34 1.21
C LEU A 64 -10.25 6.49 0.74
N GLY A 65 -10.82 7.24 1.67
CA GLY A 65 -11.97 8.09 1.40
C GLY A 65 -13.27 7.29 1.37
N TYR A 66 -14.39 8.01 1.44
CA TYR A 66 -15.71 7.39 1.59
C TYR A 66 -16.10 6.52 0.38
N LEU A 67 -15.83 6.99 -0.85
CA LEU A 67 -16.29 6.30 -2.06
C LEU A 67 -15.72 4.89 -2.20
N ASP A 68 -14.42 4.71 -1.97
CA ASP A 68 -13.80 3.39 -2.05
C ASP A 68 -14.12 2.54 -0.83
N ALA A 69 -14.24 3.13 0.36
CA ALA A 69 -14.72 2.43 1.54
C ALA A 69 -16.15 1.90 1.36
N GLU A 70 -17.03 2.68 0.72
CA GLU A 70 -18.40 2.29 0.40
C GLU A 70 -18.45 1.10 -0.56
N LYS A 71 -17.61 1.09 -1.61
CA LYS A 71 -17.50 -0.05 -2.53
C LYS A 71 -17.08 -1.33 -1.80
N LEU A 72 -16.08 -1.24 -0.92
CA LEU A 72 -15.65 -2.40 -0.12
C LEU A 72 -16.77 -2.87 0.81
N SER A 73 -17.49 -1.96 1.47
CA SER A 73 -18.62 -2.30 2.34
C SER A 73 -19.81 -2.90 1.58
N LYS A 74 -19.99 -2.58 0.31
CA LYS A 74 -21.00 -3.21 -0.58
C LYS A 74 -20.63 -4.65 -0.91
N GLU A 75 -19.36 -4.89 -1.23
CA GLU A 75 -18.89 -6.20 -1.67
C GLU A 75 -18.63 -7.17 -0.51
N PHE A 76 -17.94 -6.72 0.54
CA PHE A 76 -17.40 -7.57 1.61
C PHE A 76 -17.99 -7.24 3.00
N GLY A 77 -19.10 -6.51 3.07
CA GLY A 77 -19.65 -5.99 4.31
C GLY A 77 -19.98 -7.08 5.33
N GLY A 78 -19.29 -7.08 6.47
CA GLY A 78 -19.43 -8.07 7.55
C GLY A 78 -18.36 -9.17 7.53
N GLU A 79 -17.47 -9.16 6.54
CA GLU A 79 -16.41 -10.16 6.41
C GLU A 79 -15.12 -9.75 7.12
N LEU A 80 -14.35 -10.78 7.50
CA LEU A 80 -12.98 -10.65 7.99
C LEU A 80 -12.02 -11.15 6.91
N LEU A 81 -11.42 -10.22 6.17
CA LEU A 81 -10.48 -10.51 5.10
C LEU A 81 -9.08 -10.77 5.66
N VAL A 82 -8.35 -11.71 5.05
CA VAL A 82 -6.99 -12.10 5.36
C VAL A 82 -6.07 -11.60 4.24
N LEU A 83 -5.36 -10.49 4.51
CA LEU A 83 -4.54 -9.87 3.47
C LEU A 83 -3.15 -10.50 3.40
N ALA A 84 -2.73 -10.84 2.18
CA ALA A 84 -1.35 -11.20 1.91
C ALA A 84 -0.43 -10.03 2.25
N GLN A 85 0.70 -10.30 2.89
CA GLN A 85 1.60 -9.24 3.37
C GLN A 85 2.22 -8.41 2.25
N CYS A 86 2.38 -8.99 1.06
CA CYS A 86 2.89 -8.38 -0.18
C CYS A 86 4.04 -7.37 -0.02
N LYS A 87 4.91 -7.58 0.99
CA LYS A 87 5.86 -6.57 1.45
C LYS A 87 6.78 -6.10 0.33
N GLN A 88 7.27 -7.03 -0.50
CA GLN A 88 8.14 -6.69 -1.62
C GLN A 88 7.41 -5.88 -2.69
N ILE A 89 6.16 -6.22 -3.00
CA ILE A 89 5.32 -5.49 -3.96
C ILE A 89 5.03 -4.07 -3.45
N ILE A 90 4.68 -3.93 -2.16
CA ILE A 90 4.40 -2.63 -1.53
C ILE A 90 5.67 -1.76 -1.53
N LEU A 91 6.81 -2.31 -1.13
CA LEU A 91 8.09 -1.58 -1.14
C LEU A 91 8.49 -1.17 -2.56
N LYS A 92 8.34 -2.06 -3.55
CA LYS A 92 8.65 -1.76 -4.95
C LYS A 92 7.73 -0.66 -5.50
N THR A 93 6.44 -0.71 -5.16
CA THR A 93 5.46 0.30 -5.59
C THR A 93 5.78 1.66 -4.98
N ARG A 94 6.06 1.72 -3.68
CA ARG A 94 6.50 2.95 -3.01
C ARG A 94 7.78 3.52 -3.62
N ASP A 95 8.81 2.68 -3.77
CA ASP A 95 10.10 3.11 -4.30
C ASP A 95 9.96 3.56 -5.77
N ASN A 96 9.04 2.98 -6.55
CA ASN A 96 8.71 3.49 -7.89
C ASN A 96 8.01 4.85 -7.84
N GLY A 97 7.03 5.02 -6.94
CA GLY A 97 6.39 6.32 -6.71
C GLY A 97 7.39 7.41 -6.35
N ILE A 98 8.31 7.13 -5.43
CA ILE A 98 9.41 8.03 -5.07
C ILE A 98 10.24 8.38 -6.31
N ARG A 99 10.72 7.39 -7.09
CA ARG A 99 11.50 7.64 -8.31
C ARG A 99 10.76 8.52 -9.31
N GLN A 100 9.48 8.25 -9.54
CA GLN A 100 8.67 9.03 -10.50
C GLN A 100 8.54 10.48 -10.05
N MET A 101 8.21 10.72 -8.78
CA MET A 101 8.09 12.09 -8.27
C MET A 101 9.44 12.82 -8.22
N MET A 102 10.55 12.13 -7.96
CA MET A 102 11.88 12.73 -8.09
C MET A 102 12.15 13.24 -9.51
N LYS A 103 11.70 12.52 -10.55
CA LYS A 103 11.83 12.98 -11.95
C LYS A 103 11.04 14.25 -12.24
N TYR A 104 9.99 14.51 -11.46
CA TYR A 104 9.22 15.75 -11.53
C TYR A 104 9.79 16.87 -10.63
N GLY A 105 10.95 16.67 -10.01
CA GLY A 105 11.68 17.70 -9.25
C GLY A 105 11.33 17.82 -7.77
N PHE A 106 10.56 16.89 -7.21
CA PHE A 106 10.21 16.91 -5.79
C PHE A 106 11.45 16.67 -4.90
N GLY A 107 11.53 17.42 -3.80
CA GLY A 107 12.64 17.34 -2.84
C GLY A 107 12.56 16.13 -1.91
N VAL A 108 13.69 15.77 -1.31
CA VAL A 108 13.81 14.60 -0.39
C VAL A 108 12.85 14.70 0.79
N GLN A 109 12.79 15.87 1.44
CA GLN A 109 11.91 16.11 2.59
C GLN A 109 10.42 16.04 2.20
N GLU A 110 10.05 16.60 1.05
CA GLU A 110 8.67 16.58 0.57
C GLU A 110 8.22 15.14 0.32
N LEU A 111 9.06 14.35 -0.34
CA LEU A 111 8.79 12.93 -0.61
C LEU A 111 8.74 12.10 0.67
N ALA A 112 9.60 12.38 1.65
CA ALA A 112 9.54 11.73 2.95
C ALA A 112 8.17 11.93 3.61
N ASN A 113 7.64 13.15 3.56
CA ASN A 113 6.33 13.47 4.09
C ASN A 113 5.19 12.81 3.29
N ILE A 114 5.22 12.90 1.95
CA ILE A 114 4.19 12.35 1.06
C ILE A 114 4.07 10.82 1.22
N PHE A 115 5.20 10.13 1.29
CA PHE A 115 5.24 8.67 1.41
C PHE A 115 5.25 8.19 2.86
N ASN A 116 5.21 9.10 3.84
CA ASN A 116 5.30 8.81 5.28
C ASN A 116 6.48 7.88 5.62
N VAL A 117 7.67 8.24 5.15
CA VAL A 117 8.94 7.54 5.40
C VAL A 117 10.00 8.51 5.89
N THR A 118 11.12 7.99 6.37
CA THR A 118 12.28 8.84 6.70
C THR A 118 13.00 9.31 5.43
N GLU A 119 13.62 10.49 5.49
CA GLU A 119 14.47 10.99 4.40
C GLU A 119 15.56 9.99 4.00
N ARG A 120 16.08 9.21 4.97
CA ARG A 120 17.05 8.12 4.71
C ARG A 120 16.53 7.11 3.68
N VAL A 121 15.24 6.76 3.75
CA VAL A 121 14.63 5.83 2.79
C VAL A 121 14.62 6.45 1.39
N VAL A 122 14.22 7.71 1.28
CA VAL A 122 14.19 8.47 0.02
C VAL A 122 15.60 8.58 -0.58
N SER A 123 16.59 8.99 0.21
CA SER A 123 17.99 9.09 -0.22
C SER A 123 18.57 7.75 -0.67
N ARG A 124 18.18 6.64 -0.03
CA ARG A 124 18.58 5.30 -0.48
C ARG A 124 18.02 4.96 -1.86
N VAL A 125 16.74 5.28 -2.09
CA VAL A 125 16.10 5.08 -3.42
C VAL A 125 16.81 5.93 -4.47
N TYR A 126 17.13 7.19 -4.14
CA TYR A 126 17.87 8.09 -5.02
C TYR A 126 19.28 7.59 -5.38
N GLY A 127 20.06 7.16 -4.38
CA GLY A 127 21.40 6.62 -4.61
C GLY A 127 21.39 5.35 -5.47
N THR A 128 20.33 4.55 -5.37
CA THR A 128 20.13 3.37 -6.24
C THR A 128 19.86 3.78 -7.68
N GLU A 129 19.07 4.84 -7.90
CA GLU A 129 18.76 5.36 -9.24
C GLU A 129 20.00 5.94 -9.93
N LEU A 130 20.80 6.75 -9.22
CA LEU A 130 22.04 7.31 -9.75
C LEU A 130 23.04 6.22 -10.15
N SER A 131 23.18 5.19 -9.32
CA SER A 131 24.05 4.03 -9.62
C SER A 131 23.58 3.29 -10.88
N ASN A 132 22.26 3.09 -11.03
CA ASN A 132 21.69 2.45 -12.22
C ASN A 132 21.91 3.29 -13.48
N GLN A 133 21.71 4.61 -13.43
CA GLN A 133 21.97 5.50 -14.56
C GLN A 133 23.44 5.44 -14.99
N GLN A 134 24.39 5.51 -14.05
CA GLN A 134 25.82 5.42 -14.34
C GLN A 134 26.23 4.09 -14.99
N MET A 135 25.56 2.99 -14.65
CA MET A 135 25.79 1.68 -15.28
C MET A 135 25.26 1.63 -16.72
N THR A 136 24.10 2.25 -16.99
CA THR A 136 23.52 2.30 -18.34
C THR A 136 24.37 3.11 -19.32
N PHE A 137 25.07 4.14 -18.87
CA PHE A 137 25.99 4.94 -19.70
C PHE A 137 27.37 4.30 -19.92
N LYS A 138 27.67 3.18 -19.26
CA LYS A 138 28.94 2.44 -19.39
C LYS A 138 28.85 1.21 -20.30
N LEU A 139 27.67 0.91 -20.83
CA LEU A 139 27.41 -0.15 -21.82
C LEU A 139 27.20 0.48 -23.20
#